data_AF-A0A539CTX2-F1
#
_entry.id   AF-A0A539CTX2-F1
#
_cell.length_a   1.000
_cell.length_b   1.000
_cell.length_c   1.000
_cell.angle_alpha   90.00
_cell.angle_beta   90.00
_cell.angle_gamma   90.00
#
_symmetry.space_group_name_H-M   'P 1'
#
loop_
_entity.id
_entity.type
_entity.pdbx_description
1 polymer ?
#
loop_
_entity_poly.entity_id
_entity_poly.type
_entity_poly.pdbx_seq_one_letter_code
_entity_poly.pdbx_strand_id
1 'polypeptide(L)'
;MIENVRGFLDAVFEDYRLHLKKKLEKLGYVADWRLLNASEFGVPQLRPRVVIVALRRELSEHFYWPKVAAHNPLSVGETLYDMMAAKGWHGAGAWRERANEIAPTIVGGSKKHGGPDLGPTRARKAWATLGVNGLSLAEEEPERDFVGMPRLTMRMVARLQGFPDDWKFAGKKTTAYRQVGNAFPPPVARAVAAQIKLALSARKPATVRKIKIIAGGIQKVRAGFCSCACQSLRRVDHFINRRAYQRGKLLFQLLKSPSLFQQRRFKAFHNRIVAVRRSQRRMANRSHA
;
A
#
# COMPACT_ATOMS: atom_id res chain seq x y z
N MET A 1 -8.53 7.35 4.19
CA MET A 1 -7.60 6.76 3.21
C MET A 1 -8.11 5.39 2.83
N ILE A 2 -8.15 5.08 1.55
CA ILE A 2 -8.50 3.76 1.00
C ILE A 2 -7.35 3.37 0.06
N GLU A 3 -7.00 2.09 0.04
CA GLU A 3 -6.00 1.54 -0.88
C GLU A 3 -6.68 0.56 -1.86
N ASN A 4 -6.17 0.53 -3.09
CA ASN A 4 -6.65 -0.38 -4.13
C ASN A 4 -5.53 -0.73 -5.15
N VAL A 5 -5.80 -1.72 -5.99
CA VAL A 5 -4.92 -2.12 -7.08
C VAL A 5 -4.91 -1.10 -8.22
N ARG A 6 -3.83 -1.09 -9.02
CA ARG A 6 -3.64 -0.21 -10.20
C ARG A 6 -4.86 -0.19 -11.14
N GLY A 7 -5.49 -1.35 -11.35
CA GLY A 7 -6.64 -1.49 -12.25
C GLY A 7 -7.83 -0.60 -11.89
N PHE A 8 -7.91 -0.07 -10.67
CA PHE A 8 -8.91 0.95 -10.31
C PHE A 8 -8.85 2.20 -11.20
N LEU A 9 -7.71 2.51 -11.81
CA LEU A 9 -7.54 3.66 -12.73
C LEU A 9 -7.90 3.33 -14.19
N ASP A 10 -8.19 2.08 -14.53
CA ASP A 10 -8.53 1.68 -15.89
C ASP A 10 -9.82 2.36 -16.36
N ALA A 11 -9.95 2.60 -17.67
CA ALA A 11 -11.10 3.30 -18.27
C ALA A 11 -12.45 2.66 -17.90
N VAL A 12 -12.49 1.33 -17.79
CA VAL A 12 -13.71 0.57 -17.42
C VAL A 12 -14.30 0.94 -16.04
N PHE A 13 -13.51 1.59 -15.17
CA PHE A 13 -13.93 2.03 -13.85
C PHE A 13 -14.18 3.55 -13.77
N GLU A 14 -14.17 4.27 -14.89
CA GLU A 14 -14.37 5.72 -14.90
C GLU A 14 -15.71 6.14 -14.27
N ASP A 15 -16.82 5.55 -14.71
CA ASP A 15 -18.14 5.82 -14.13
C ASP A 15 -18.19 5.55 -12.63
N TYR A 16 -17.53 4.49 -12.18
CA TYR A 16 -17.44 4.15 -10.77
C TYR A 16 -16.66 5.22 -9.98
N ARG A 17 -15.54 5.71 -10.52
CA ARG A 17 -14.74 6.77 -9.91
C ARG A 17 -15.52 8.09 -9.83
N LEU A 18 -16.21 8.47 -10.90
CA LEU A 18 -17.04 9.68 -10.93
C LEU A 18 -18.19 9.60 -9.92
N HIS A 19 -18.87 8.46 -9.86
CA HIS A 19 -19.93 8.22 -8.87
C HIS A 19 -19.41 8.26 -7.43
N LEU A 20 -18.26 7.64 -7.17
CA LEU A 20 -17.62 7.65 -5.85
C LEU A 20 -17.26 9.09 -5.43
N LYS A 21 -16.68 9.87 -6.35
CA LYS A 21 -16.33 11.28 -6.09
C LYS A 21 -17.58 12.12 -5.76
N LYS A 22 -18.64 12.02 -6.56
CA LYS A 22 -19.92 12.70 -6.31
C LYS A 22 -20.52 12.34 -4.95
N LYS A 23 -20.46 11.07 -4.55
CA LYS A 23 -20.93 10.63 -3.23
C LYS A 23 -20.12 11.23 -2.09
N LEU A 24 -18.79 11.25 -2.21
CA LEU A 24 -17.91 11.84 -1.21
C LEU A 24 -18.10 13.35 -1.10
N GLU A 25 -18.26 14.04 -2.23
CA GLU A 25 -18.58 15.47 -2.29
C GLU A 25 -19.89 15.80 -1.58
N LYS A 26 -20.96 15.01 -1.82
CA LYS A 26 -22.25 15.15 -1.10
C LYS A 26 -22.12 14.96 0.41
N LEU A 27 -21.14 14.18 0.87
CA LEU A 27 -20.84 13.99 2.29
C LEU A 27 -19.92 15.09 2.86
N GLY A 28 -19.52 16.08 2.05
CA GLY A 28 -18.64 17.17 2.43
C GLY A 28 -17.15 16.83 2.39
N TYR A 29 -16.77 15.79 1.64
CA TYR A 29 -15.38 15.40 1.45
C TYR A 29 -14.88 15.80 0.05
N VAL A 30 -13.64 16.27 -0.02
CA VAL A 30 -12.87 16.39 -1.25
C VAL A 30 -12.00 15.14 -1.36
N ALA A 31 -12.14 14.42 -2.47
CA ALA A 31 -11.43 13.18 -2.73
C ALA A 31 -10.45 13.35 -3.88
N ASP A 32 -9.23 12.86 -3.66
CA ASP A 32 -8.19 12.74 -4.66
C ASP A 32 -7.56 11.34 -4.59
N TRP A 33 -6.98 10.87 -5.69
CA TRP A 33 -6.33 9.56 -5.75
C TRP A 33 -5.09 9.57 -6.63
N ARG A 34 -4.07 8.83 -6.21
CA ARG A 34 -2.80 8.70 -6.95
C ARG A 34 -2.33 7.27 -7.00
N LEU A 35 -1.69 6.92 -8.12
CA LEU A 35 -0.87 5.72 -8.21
C LEU A 35 0.47 6.00 -7.55
N LEU A 36 0.80 5.25 -6.50
CA LEU A 36 2.09 5.34 -5.81
C LEU A 36 2.85 4.02 -6.01
N ASN A 37 4.13 4.08 -6.34
CA ASN A 37 4.97 2.90 -6.39
C ASN A 37 5.82 2.80 -5.12
N ALA A 38 5.82 1.62 -4.48
CA ALA A 38 6.53 1.43 -3.22
C ALA A 38 8.05 1.74 -3.30
N SER A 39 8.66 1.49 -4.46
CA SER A 39 10.06 1.83 -4.74
C SER A 39 10.38 3.31 -4.57
N GLU A 40 9.42 4.19 -4.87
CA GLU A 40 9.56 5.64 -4.68
C GLU A 40 9.59 6.05 -3.19
N PHE A 41 9.32 5.11 -2.27
CA PHE A 41 9.31 5.34 -0.82
C PHE A 41 10.37 4.47 -0.11
N GLY A 42 11.41 4.06 -0.83
CA GLY A 42 12.54 3.29 -0.29
C GLY A 42 12.25 1.80 -0.08
N VAL A 43 11.11 1.28 -0.58
CA VAL A 43 10.81 -0.15 -0.51
C VAL A 43 11.46 -0.86 -1.71
N PRO A 44 12.28 -1.89 -1.52
CA PRO A 44 12.98 -2.58 -2.61
C PRO A 44 12.05 -3.55 -3.37
N GLN A 45 10.88 -3.06 -3.80
CA GLN A 45 9.86 -3.83 -4.50
C GLN A 45 9.06 -2.94 -5.47
N LEU A 46 8.84 -3.45 -6.69
CA LEU A 46 7.84 -2.95 -7.61
C LEU A 46 6.44 -3.29 -7.09
N ARG A 47 5.76 -2.31 -6.51
CA ARG A 47 4.40 -2.50 -5.96
C ARG A 47 3.55 -1.24 -6.15
N PRO A 48 3.02 -1.02 -7.38
CA PRO A 48 2.13 0.09 -7.64
C PRO A 48 0.77 -0.14 -6.97
N ARG A 49 0.29 0.86 -6.23
CA ARG A 49 -1.03 0.88 -5.58
C ARG A 49 -1.70 2.23 -5.74
N VAL A 50 -3.01 2.19 -5.95
CA VAL A 50 -3.82 3.40 -5.94
C VAL A 50 -4.16 3.71 -4.51
N VAL A 51 -3.80 4.91 -4.07
CA VAL A 51 -4.21 5.44 -2.78
C VAL A 51 -5.26 6.50 -3.02
N ILE A 52 -6.36 6.42 -2.29
CA ILE A 52 -7.47 7.38 -2.32
C ILE A 52 -7.50 8.08 -0.98
N VAL A 53 -7.38 9.41 -1.00
CA VAL A 53 -7.48 10.26 0.17
C VAL A 53 -8.73 11.11 0.02
N ALA A 54 -9.62 11.04 1.00
CA ALA A 54 -10.81 11.86 1.10
C ALA A 54 -10.76 12.60 2.44
N LEU A 55 -10.75 13.93 2.39
CA LEU A 55 -10.69 14.81 3.55
C LEU A 55 -11.86 15.78 3.52
N ARG A 56 -12.28 16.27 4.69
CA ARG A 56 -13.25 17.37 4.76
C ARG A 56 -12.71 18.58 3.98
N ARG A 57 -13.59 19.34 3.33
CA ARG A 57 -13.20 20.45 2.45
C ARG A 57 -12.28 21.45 3.12
N GLU A 58 -12.54 21.78 4.38
CA GLU A 58 -11.72 22.70 5.17
C GLU A 58 -10.32 22.17 5.51
N LEU A 59 -10.09 20.86 5.36
CA LEU A 59 -8.78 20.23 5.61
C LEU A 59 -8.03 19.92 4.30
N SER A 60 -8.73 19.82 3.17
CA SER A 60 -8.12 19.41 1.91
C SER A 60 -7.09 20.41 1.38
N GLU A 61 -7.22 21.70 1.72
CA GLU A 61 -6.27 22.74 1.32
C GLU A 61 -4.88 22.58 1.96
N HIS A 62 -4.81 21.86 3.09
CA HIS A 62 -3.56 21.59 3.82
C HIS A 62 -2.97 20.22 3.51
N PHE A 63 -3.58 19.47 2.59
CA PHE A 63 -3.09 18.16 2.20
C PHE A 63 -2.26 18.25 0.92
N TYR A 64 -1.05 17.71 0.99
CA TYR A 64 -0.19 17.52 -0.16
C TYR A 64 0.20 16.05 -0.22
N TRP A 65 0.30 15.50 -1.43
CA TRP A 65 0.81 14.15 -1.58
C TRP A 65 2.28 14.09 -1.14
N PRO A 66 2.71 12.97 -0.53
CA PRO A 66 4.07 12.85 -0.06
C PRO A 66 5.06 12.94 -1.22
N LYS A 67 6.20 13.56 -0.96
CA LYS A 67 7.33 13.56 -1.89
C LYS A 67 7.94 12.17 -1.93
N VAL A 68 8.45 11.81 -3.11
CA VAL A 68 9.21 10.57 -3.31
C VAL A 68 10.59 10.67 -2.65
N ALA A 69 11.20 9.53 -2.37
CA ALA A 69 12.56 9.42 -1.85
C ALA A 69 13.56 10.00 -2.87
N ALA A 70 14.66 10.56 -2.35
CA ALA A 70 15.69 11.19 -3.18
C ALA A 70 16.59 10.18 -3.91
N HIS A 71 16.60 8.92 -3.47
CA HIS A 71 17.43 7.86 -4.02
C HIS A 71 16.60 6.61 -4.32
N ASN A 72 17.09 5.81 -5.26
CA ASN A 72 16.52 4.50 -5.57
C ASN A 72 16.70 3.56 -4.37
N PRO A 73 15.74 2.65 -4.12
CA PRO A 73 15.90 1.65 -3.07
C PRO A 73 17.03 0.67 -3.43
N LEU A 74 17.52 -0.03 -2.42
CA LEU A 74 18.48 -1.12 -2.59
C LEU A 74 17.92 -2.23 -3.48
N SER A 75 18.81 -2.98 -4.12
CA SER A 75 18.43 -4.20 -4.85
C SER A 75 18.01 -5.32 -3.89
N VAL A 76 17.46 -6.41 -4.43
CA VAL A 76 17.15 -7.63 -3.66
C VAL A 76 18.41 -8.19 -3.02
N GLY A 77 19.50 -8.25 -3.77
CA GLY A 77 20.80 -8.74 -3.33
C GLY A 77 21.32 -7.94 -2.16
N GLU A 78 21.38 -6.62 -2.30
CA GLU A 78 21.80 -5.70 -1.24
C GLU A 78 20.92 -5.79 0.00
N THR A 79 19.59 -5.84 -0.17
CA THR A 79 18.64 -5.83 0.96
C THR A 79 18.71 -7.10 1.81
N LEU A 80 19.06 -8.23 1.19
CA LEU A 80 18.98 -9.56 1.81
C LEU A 80 20.33 -10.22 2.04
N TYR A 81 21.44 -9.55 1.69
CA TYR A 81 22.76 -10.16 1.73
C TYR A 81 23.14 -10.69 3.12
N ASP A 82 22.90 -9.90 4.16
CA ASP A 82 23.12 -10.29 5.56
C ASP A 82 22.37 -11.57 5.93
N MET A 83 21.11 -11.70 5.50
CA MET A 83 20.30 -12.88 5.76
C MET A 83 20.74 -14.08 4.91
N MET A 84 21.11 -13.86 3.65
CA MET A 84 21.59 -14.94 2.78
C MET A 84 22.96 -15.48 3.22
N ALA A 85 23.82 -14.61 3.76
CA ALA A 85 25.14 -14.98 4.26
C ALA A 85 25.13 -15.46 5.73
N ALA A 86 23.99 -15.40 6.43
CA ALA A 86 23.89 -15.60 7.88
C ALA A 86 24.45 -16.94 8.37
N LYS A 87 24.35 -18.00 7.58
CA LYS A 87 24.90 -19.34 7.89
C LYS A 87 26.19 -19.66 7.12
N GLY A 88 26.86 -18.64 6.59
CA GLY A 88 28.13 -18.78 5.88
C GLY A 88 28.00 -19.33 4.45
N TRP A 89 26.84 -19.16 3.79
CA TRP A 89 26.65 -19.65 2.43
C TRP A 89 27.70 -19.10 1.46
N HIS A 90 28.53 -19.98 0.91
CA HIS A 90 29.64 -19.61 0.02
C HIS A 90 29.16 -18.87 -1.25
N GLY A 91 27.96 -19.19 -1.73
CA GLY A 91 27.37 -18.56 -2.91
C GLY A 91 26.74 -17.17 -2.66
N ALA A 92 26.66 -16.70 -1.41
CA ALA A 92 25.91 -15.48 -1.08
C ALA A 92 26.45 -14.22 -1.78
N GLY A 93 27.77 -14.09 -1.92
CA GLY A 93 28.40 -12.94 -2.61
C GLY A 93 28.05 -12.91 -4.09
N ALA A 94 28.27 -14.02 -4.80
CA ALA A 94 27.90 -14.14 -6.21
C ALA A 94 26.38 -13.99 -6.43
N TRP A 95 25.56 -14.48 -5.49
CA TRP A 95 24.11 -14.30 -5.53
C TRP A 95 23.71 -12.82 -5.37
N ARG A 96 24.34 -12.06 -4.46
CA ARG A 96 24.08 -10.63 -4.26
C ARG A 96 24.28 -9.84 -5.56
N GLU A 97 25.41 -10.07 -6.23
CA GLU A 97 25.73 -9.41 -7.51
C GLU A 97 24.72 -9.77 -8.61
N ARG A 98 24.20 -11.01 -8.60
CA ARG A 98 23.15 -11.45 -9.53
C ARG A 98 21.79 -10.84 -9.22
N ALA A 99 21.44 -10.69 -7.94
CA ALA A 99 20.16 -10.17 -7.49
C ALA A 99 20.15 -8.62 -7.44
N ASN A 100 20.76 -7.98 -8.44
CA ASN A 100 21.05 -6.55 -8.48
C ASN A 100 19.87 -5.64 -8.90
N GLU A 101 18.68 -6.19 -9.07
CA GLU A 101 17.45 -5.45 -9.35
C GLU A 101 16.52 -5.39 -8.13
N ILE A 102 15.53 -4.49 -8.18
CA ILE A 102 14.48 -4.43 -7.16
C ILE A 102 13.49 -5.59 -7.27
N ALA A 103 12.83 -5.96 -6.16
CA ALA A 103 11.98 -7.13 -6.14
C ALA A 103 10.76 -7.00 -7.08
N PRO A 104 10.40 -8.07 -7.83
CA PRO A 104 9.07 -8.21 -8.40
C PRO A 104 8.00 -8.13 -7.32
N THR A 105 6.75 -7.81 -7.70
CA THR A 105 5.64 -7.74 -6.75
C THR A 105 5.47 -9.07 -6.00
N ILE A 106 5.53 -9.03 -4.68
CA ILE A 106 5.20 -10.17 -3.81
C ILE A 106 3.69 -10.33 -3.76
N VAL A 107 3.21 -11.55 -4.00
CA VAL A 107 1.78 -11.88 -4.10
C VAL A 107 1.37 -12.80 -2.95
N GLY A 108 0.50 -12.34 -2.06
CA GLY A 108 0.08 -13.12 -0.88
C GLY A 108 -0.99 -14.20 -1.17
N GLY A 109 -1.41 -14.33 -2.43
CA GLY A 109 -2.49 -15.25 -2.82
C GLY A 109 -3.85 -14.89 -2.20
N SER A 110 -4.80 -15.81 -2.35
CA SER A 110 -6.18 -15.69 -1.85
C SER A 110 -6.50 -16.82 -0.87
N LYS A 111 -7.73 -16.83 -0.32
CA LYS A 111 -8.21 -17.97 0.47
C LYS A 111 -8.48 -19.22 -0.37
N LYS A 112 -8.74 -19.05 -1.67
CA LYS A 112 -9.15 -20.14 -2.59
C LYS A 112 -7.98 -20.73 -3.39
N HIS A 113 -6.96 -19.92 -3.64
CA HIS A 113 -5.78 -20.27 -4.44
C HIS A 113 -4.55 -19.51 -3.95
N GLY A 114 -3.37 -20.10 -4.10
CA GLY A 114 -2.07 -19.50 -3.76
C GLY A 114 -1.54 -19.98 -2.41
N GLY A 115 -0.35 -20.59 -2.45
CA GLY A 115 0.39 -21.00 -1.26
C GLY A 115 1.40 -19.94 -0.83
N PRO A 116 2.34 -20.28 0.06
CA PRO A 116 3.49 -19.43 0.37
C PRO A 116 4.51 -19.47 -0.78
N ASP A 117 4.11 -18.95 -1.95
CA ASP A 117 4.91 -18.85 -3.19
C ASP A 117 5.01 -17.39 -3.63
N LEU A 118 6.04 -17.05 -4.43
CA LEU A 118 6.29 -15.67 -4.86
C LEU A 118 5.38 -15.21 -6.02
N GLY A 119 4.25 -15.90 -6.24
CA GLY A 119 3.18 -15.50 -7.14
C GLY A 119 2.98 -16.40 -8.35
N PRO A 120 2.17 -15.96 -9.33
CA PRO A 120 1.88 -16.75 -10.52
C PRO A 120 3.14 -16.99 -11.36
N THR A 121 3.06 -17.86 -12.37
CA THR A 121 4.19 -18.25 -13.22
C THR A 121 5.02 -17.09 -13.75
N ARG A 122 4.40 -15.98 -14.17
CA ARG A 122 5.13 -14.79 -14.63
C ARG A 122 5.97 -14.15 -13.51
N ALA A 123 5.43 -14.04 -12.29
CA ALA A 123 6.17 -13.51 -11.15
C ALA A 123 7.33 -14.45 -10.78
N ARG A 124 7.09 -15.76 -10.73
CA ARG A 124 8.16 -16.75 -10.47
C ARG A 124 9.29 -16.71 -11.48
N LYS A 125 8.99 -16.48 -12.77
CA LYS A 125 10.01 -16.27 -13.81
C LYS A 125 10.86 -15.02 -13.54
N ALA A 126 10.24 -13.91 -13.12
CA ALA A 126 10.96 -12.69 -12.75
C ALA A 126 11.81 -12.88 -11.48
N TRP A 127 11.37 -13.70 -10.52
CA TRP A 127 12.20 -14.06 -9.38
C TRP A 127 13.39 -14.95 -9.76
N ALA A 128 13.20 -15.87 -10.71
CA ALA A 128 14.26 -16.76 -11.17
C ALA A 128 15.41 -16.00 -11.88
N THR A 129 15.15 -14.86 -12.53
CA THR A 129 16.22 -14.03 -13.11
C THR A 129 17.15 -13.48 -12.03
N LEU A 130 16.60 -13.17 -10.84
CA LEU A 130 17.35 -12.76 -9.64
C LEU A 130 17.99 -13.93 -8.88
N GLY A 131 17.97 -15.14 -9.45
CA GLY A 131 18.48 -16.32 -8.75
C GLY A 131 17.67 -16.65 -7.50
N VAL A 132 16.35 -16.42 -7.50
CA VAL A 132 15.46 -16.78 -6.40
C VAL A 132 14.42 -17.80 -6.83
N ASN A 133 14.30 -18.88 -6.07
CA ASN A 133 13.29 -19.90 -6.28
C ASN A 133 11.95 -19.43 -5.70
N GLY A 134 11.06 -18.98 -6.59
CA GLY A 134 9.73 -18.49 -6.22
C GLY A 134 8.65 -19.56 -6.04
N LEU A 135 8.96 -20.86 -6.08
CA LEU A 135 7.97 -21.93 -5.96
C LEU A 135 7.40 -22.08 -4.54
N SER A 136 8.21 -21.78 -3.53
CA SER A 136 7.83 -21.82 -2.12
C SER A 136 8.77 -20.95 -1.30
N LEU A 137 8.40 -20.66 -0.04
CA LEU A 137 9.32 -20.08 0.93
C LEU A 137 10.12 -21.14 1.68
N ALA A 138 11.38 -20.81 2.00
CA ALA A 138 12.19 -21.58 2.95
C ALA A 138 11.71 -21.35 4.39
N GLU A 139 11.99 -22.30 5.28
CA GLU A 139 11.88 -22.09 6.73
C GLU A 139 13.08 -21.28 7.24
N GLU A 140 14.26 -21.57 6.72
CA GLU A 140 15.54 -21.02 7.19
C GLU A 140 16.41 -20.52 6.02
N GLU A 141 17.41 -19.74 6.37
CA GLU A 141 18.45 -19.23 5.47
C GLU A 141 19.27 -20.37 4.83
N PRO A 142 19.89 -20.16 3.65
CA PRO A 142 20.74 -21.17 3.00
C PRO A 142 21.93 -21.58 3.88
N GLU A 143 22.20 -22.88 3.97
CA GLU A 143 23.37 -23.42 4.67
C GLU A 143 24.67 -23.09 3.93
N ARG A 144 25.80 -23.25 4.64
CA ARG A 144 27.16 -22.99 4.13
C ARG A 144 27.41 -23.56 2.72
N ASP A 145 27.09 -24.83 2.55
CA ASP A 145 27.32 -25.60 1.31
C ASP A 145 26.08 -25.69 0.41
N PHE A 146 25.10 -24.78 0.57
CA PHE A 146 23.89 -24.78 -0.24
C PHE A 146 24.20 -24.64 -1.73
N VAL A 147 23.67 -25.58 -2.53
CA VAL A 147 23.77 -25.59 -3.99
C VAL A 147 22.41 -25.33 -4.62
N GLY A 148 22.39 -24.44 -5.60
CA GLY A 148 21.21 -24.14 -6.41
C GLY A 148 20.62 -22.76 -6.14
N MET A 149 19.31 -22.63 -6.39
CA MET A 149 18.62 -21.36 -6.33
C MET A 149 17.89 -21.21 -4.97
N PRO A 150 18.29 -20.27 -4.10
CA PRO A 150 17.72 -20.14 -2.76
C PRO A 150 16.24 -19.75 -2.81
N ARG A 151 15.48 -20.24 -1.83
CA ARG A 151 14.12 -19.77 -1.55
C ARG A 151 14.21 -18.69 -0.47
N LEU A 152 13.36 -17.69 -0.55
CA LEU A 152 13.30 -16.65 0.49
C LEU A 152 12.61 -17.19 1.75
N THR A 153 13.05 -16.71 2.92
CA THR A 153 12.31 -16.92 4.17
C THR A 153 11.18 -15.90 4.28
N MET A 154 10.24 -16.12 5.21
CA MET A 154 9.18 -15.16 5.49
C MET A 154 9.73 -13.79 5.94
N ARG A 155 10.84 -13.77 6.68
CA ARG A 155 11.50 -12.53 7.13
C ARG A 155 12.05 -11.73 5.95
N MET A 156 12.74 -12.39 5.03
CA MET A 156 13.27 -11.76 3.81
C MET A 156 12.14 -11.12 2.98
N VAL A 157 11.03 -11.84 2.79
CA VAL A 157 9.85 -11.33 2.07
C VAL A 157 9.24 -10.11 2.79
N ALA A 158 9.16 -10.15 4.12
CA ALA A 158 8.65 -9.04 4.91
C ALA A 158 9.56 -7.80 4.79
N ARG A 159 10.88 -7.98 4.92
CA ARG A 159 11.87 -6.91 4.76
C ARG A 159 11.80 -6.27 3.38
N LEU A 160 11.71 -7.07 2.32
CA LEU A 160 11.57 -6.57 0.94
C LEU A 160 10.31 -5.73 0.72
N GLN A 161 9.29 -5.92 1.54
CA GLN A 161 8.07 -5.12 1.48
C GLN A 161 8.08 -3.92 2.45
N GLY A 162 9.20 -3.71 3.15
CA GLY A 162 9.43 -2.59 4.05
C GLY A 162 8.88 -2.79 5.46
N PHE A 163 8.64 -4.03 5.89
CA PHE A 163 8.36 -4.32 7.30
C PHE A 163 9.62 -4.19 8.15
N PRO A 164 9.52 -3.70 9.39
CA PRO A 164 10.58 -3.85 10.39
C PRO A 164 10.92 -5.33 10.62
N ASP A 165 12.20 -5.65 10.84
CA ASP A 165 12.65 -7.04 11.03
C ASP A 165 12.12 -7.69 12.30
N ASP A 166 11.76 -6.89 13.31
CA ASP A 166 11.17 -7.33 14.56
C ASP A 166 9.65 -7.57 14.47
N TRP A 167 9.02 -7.24 13.34
CA TRP A 167 7.59 -7.39 13.13
C TRP A 167 7.15 -8.86 13.22
N LYS A 168 6.15 -9.14 14.05
CA LYS A 168 5.62 -10.50 14.25
C LYS A 168 4.35 -10.73 13.44
N PHE A 169 4.32 -11.81 12.67
CA PHE A 169 3.14 -12.27 11.94
C PHE A 169 2.49 -13.44 12.67
N ALA A 170 1.15 -13.45 12.71
CA ALA A 170 0.39 -14.45 13.45
C ALA A 170 -0.12 -15.60 12.55
N GLY A 171 -0.24 -16.79 13.12
CA GLY A 171 -0.82 -17.96 12.47
C GLY A 171 0.19 -18.80 11.66
N LYS A 172 -0.31 -19.89 11.06
CA LYS A 172 0.51 -20.82 10.27
C LYS A 172 1.16 -20.13 9.06
N LYS A 173 2.24 -20.72 8.54
CA LYS A 173 3.07 -20.21 7.43
C LYS A 173 2.28 -19.55 6.29
N THR A 174 1.30 -20.23 5.70
CA THR A 174 0.50 -19.68 4.58
C THR A 174 -0.34 -18.46 4.99
N THR A 175 -0.88 -18.44 6.20
CA THR A 175 -1.69 -17.32 6.71
C THR A 175 -0.79 -16.12 7.07
N ALA A 176 0.37 -16.38 7.66
CA ALA A 176 1.39 -15.37 7.93
C ALA A 176 1.93 -14.77 6.62
N TYR A 177 2.30 -15.60 5.65
CA TYR A 177 2.73 -15.15 4.33
C TYR A 177 1.66 -14.29 3.63
N ARG A 178 0.39 -14.68 3.72
CA ARG A 178 -0.71 -13.91 3.14
C ARG A 178 -0.85 -12.52 3.77
N GLN A 179 -0.57 -12.38 5.07
CA GLN A 179 -0.53 -11.07 5.72
C GLN A 179 0.57 -10.20 5.12
N VAL A 180 1.76 -10.78 4.90
CA VAL A 180 2.85 -10.11 4.20
C VAL A 180 2.39 -9.76 2.78
N GLY A 181 2.20 -10.72 1.88
CA GLY A 181 2.02 -10.42 0.45
C GLY A 181 0.77 -9.61 0.08
N ASN A 182 -0.22 -9.47 0.96
CA ASN A 182 -1.39 -8.60 0.76
C ASN A 182 -1.32 -7.25 1.50
N ALA A 183 -0.28 -7.02 2.30
CA ALA A 183 -0.12 -5.75 2.99
C ALA A 183 0.09 -4.59 2.01
N PHE A 184 -0.32 -3.40 2.45
CA PHE A 184 0.15 -2.15 1.88
C PHE A 184 1.52 -1.83 2.50
N PRO A 185 2.55 -1.47 1.72
CA PRO A 185 3.91 -1.29 2.24
C PRO A 185 3.97 -0.27 3.38
N PRO A 186 4.55 -0.62 4.54
CA PRO A 186 4.60 0.27 5.69
C PRO A 186 5.24 1.65 5.41
N PRO A 187 6.33 1.78 4.63
CA PRO A 187 6.92 3.09 4.34
C PRO A 187 5.99 4.01 3.53
N VAL A 188 5.26 3.47 2.55
CA VAL A 188 4.27 4.23 1.77
C VAL A 188 3.11 4.65 2.67
N ALA A 189 2.61 3.73 3.51
CA ALA A 189 1.55 4.03 4.47
C ALA A 189 1.96 5.15 5.43
N ARG A 190 3.19 5.12 5.95
CA ARG A 190 3.74 6.17 6.82
C ARG A 190 3.82 7.51 6.09
N ALA A 191 4.31 7.54 4.86
CA ALA A 191 4.45 8.77 4.08
C ALA A 191 3.10 9.46 3.83
N VAL A 192 2.08 8.69 3.40
CA VAL A 192 0.73 9.25 3.19
C VAL A 192 0.08 9.65 4.52
N ALA A 193 0.23 8.83 5.57
CA ALA A 193 -0.33 9.13 6.89
C ALA A 193 0.28 10.40 7.50
N ALA A 194 1.56 10.69 7.26
CA ALA A 194 2.20 11.92 7.70
C ALA A 194 1.54 13.16 7.07
N GLN A 195 1.23 13.11 5.77
CA GLN A 195 0.55 14.21 5.09
C GLN A 195 -0.90 14.38 5.55
N ILE A 196 -1.61 13.28 5.77
CA ILE A 196 -2.95 13.30 6.38
C ILE A 196 -2.88 13.91 7.79
N LYS A 197 -1.87 13.55 8.59
CA LYS A 197 -1.65 14.12 9.93
C LYS A 197 -1.41 15.62 9.87
N LEU A 198 -0.60 16.11 8.93
CA LEU A 198 -0.37 17.55 8.74
C LEU A 198 -1.67 18.27 8.41
N ALA A 199 -2.46 17.75 7.47
CA ALA A 199 -3.75 18.33 7.11
C ALA A 199 -4.74 18.35 8.30
N LEU A 200 -4.77 17.29 9.12
CA LEU A 200 -5.60 17.22 10.32
C LEU A 200 -5.12 18.13 11.46
N SER A 201 -3.84 18.48 11.47
CA SER A 201 -3.22 19.31 12.51
C SER A 201 -3.18 20.79 12.14
N ALA A 202 -3.41 21.12 10.87
CA ALA A 202 -3.61 22.50 10.44
C ALA A 202 -4.79 23.05 11.25
N ARG A 203 -4.50 24.00 12.15
CA ARG A 203 -5.49 24.56 13.06
C ARG A 203 -6.67 25.03 12.21
N LYS A 204 -7.89 24.64 12.60
CA LYS A 204 -9.07 25.39 12.14
C LYS A 204 -8.77 26.85 12.46
N PRO A 205 -8.90 27.79 11.50
CA PRO A 205 -8.85 29.19 11.86
C PRO A 205 -9.82 29.35 13.02
N ALA A 206 -9.32 29.86 14.16
CA ALA A 206 -10.16 30.13 15.30
C ALA A 206 -11.36 30.89 14.75
N THR A 207 -12.57 30.39 14.99
CA THR A 207 -13.78 31.09 14.58
C THR A 207 -13.64 32.49 15.15
N VAL A 208 -13.36 33.48 14.29
CA VAL A 208 -13.35 34.87 14.72
C VAL A 208 -14.77 35.07 15.20
N ARG A 209 -14.98 35.09 16.52
CA ARG A 209 -16.26 35.50 17.09
C ARG A 209 -16.50 36.86 16.45
N LYS A 210 -17.55 36.98 15.63
CA LYS A 210 -18.02 38.28 15.14
C LYS A 210 -18.13 39.16 16.38
N ILE A 211 -17.22 40.11 16.54
CA ILE A 211 -17.36 41.14 17.55
C ILE A 211 -18.59 41.91 17.10
N LYS A 212 -19.68 41.78 17.84
CA LYS A 212 -20.84 42.65 17.69
C LYS A 212 -20.32 44.03 18.08
N ILE A 213 -20.05 44.90 17.11
CA ILE A 213 -19.79 46.31 17.42
C ILE A 213 -21.13 46.86 17.89
N ILE A 214 -21.27 46.95 19.21
CA ILE A 214 -22.35 47.69 19.84
C ILE A 214 -21.91 49.15 19.77
N ALA A 215 -22.75 50.01 19.19
CA ALA A 215 -22.48 51.44 19.16
C ALA A 215 -22.41 51.97 20.60
N GLY A 216 -21.19 52.20 21.10
CA GLY A 216 -20.96 52.74 22.43
C GLY A 216 -19.70 52.19 23.10
N GLY A 217 -18.55 52.84 22.87
CA GLY A 217 -17.39 52.77 23.75
C GLY A 217 -16.36 51.67 23.45
N ILE A 218 -15.16 52.09 23.06
CA ILE A 218 -13.98 51.23 22.92
C ILE A 218 -13.47 50.85 24.32
N GLN A 219 -13.68 49.61 24.75
CA GLN A 219 -12.82 49.01 25.78
C GLN A 219 -11.62 48.34 25.10
N LYS A 220 -10.42 48.88 25.37
CA LYS A 220 -9.13 48.29 24.95
C LYS A 220 -8.99 46.90 25.57
N VAL A 221 -9.09 45.84 24.75
CA VAL A 221 -8.53 44.53 25.10
C VAL A 221 -7.16 44.43 24.46
N ARG A 222 -6.11 44.45 25.27
CA ARG A 222 -4.73 44.17 24.83
C ARG A 222 -4.67 42.74 24.30
N ALA A 223 -4.53 42.57 22.99
CA ALA A 223 -4.09 41.32 22.39
C ALA A 223 -2.56 41.23 22.52
N GLY A 224 -2.10 40.40 23.46
CA GLY A 224 -0.69 40.01 23.51
C GLY A 224 -0.38 39.16 22.28
N PHE A 225 0.40 39.72 21.35
CA PHE A 225 1.13 38.94 20.35
C PHE A 225 2.12 38.04 21.10
N CYS A 226 1.88 36.73 21.11
CA CYS A 226 2.90 35.77 21.50
C CYS A 226 3.53 35.21 20.23
N SER A 227 4.62 35.83 19.79
CA SER A 227 5.55 35.24 18.84
C SER A 227 6.35 34.16 19.56
N CYS A 228 5.99 32.90 19.38
CA CYS A 228 6.88 31.79 19.70
C CYS A 228 6.74 30.72 18.62
N ALA A 229 7.34 31.01 17.48
CA ALA A 229 7.76 30.02 16.51
C ALA A 229 9.21 29.61 16.84
N CYS A 230 9.41 28.79 17.86
CA CYS A 230 10.61 27.97 18.01
C CYS A 230 10.40 26.98 19.17
N GLN A 231 10.90 25.75 19.01
CA GLN A 231 11.04 24.72 20.05
C GLN A 231 9.77 23.96 20.50
N SER A 232 9.45 22.86 19.80
CA SER A 232 9.14 21.58 20.45
C SER A 232 9.20 20.39 19.46
N LEU A 233 10.35 20.21 18.81
CA LEU A 233 10.76 18.88 18.35
C LEU A 233 11.41 18.18 19.54
N ARG A 234 10.62 17.43 20.32
CA ARG A 234 11.09 16.29 21.14
C ARG A 234 9.91 15.63 21.85
N ARG A 235 9.88 14.29 21.77
CA ARG A 235 8.98 13.30 22.39
C ARG A 235 7.62 13.08 21.70
N VAL A 236 7.62 12.10 20.81
CA VAL A 236 6.43 11.26 20.57
C VAL A 236 6.85 9.83 20.85
N ASP A 237 6.71 9.41 22.10
CA ASP A 237 6.65 8.00 22.46
C ASP A 237 5.30 7.72 23.11
N HIS A 238 4.72 6.61 22.68
CA HIS A 238 3.69 5.83 23.37
C HIS A 238 2.37 6.54 23.71
N PHE A 239 1.42 6.57 22.75
CA PHE A 239 -0.02 6.41 23.06
C PHE A 239 -0.85 6.12 21.80
N ILE A 240 -0.81 4.88 21.30
CA ILE A 240 -1.87 4.38 20.41
C ILE A 240 -2.29 3.00 20.92
N ASN A 241 -3.28 2.95 21.83
CA ASN A 241 -4.13 1.77 21.90
C ASN A 241 -5.53 2.03 22.49
N ARG A 242 -6.49 1.25 21.95
CA ARG A 242 -7.86 0.92 22.43
C ARG A 242 -9.11 1.72 22.07
N ARG A 243 -9.10 2.96 21.55
CA ARG A 243 -10.38 3.63 21.17
C ARG A 243 -10.76 3.66 19.69
N ALA A 244 -9.83 3.36 18.77
CA ALA A 244 -10.11 3.35 17.32
C ALA A 244 -10.76 2.05 16.81
N TYR A 245 -10.70 0.95 17.56
CA TYR A 245 -11.15 -0.37 17.10
C TYR A 245 -12.69 -0.54 17.12
N GLN A 246 -13.40 0.12 18.04
CA GLN A 246 -14.86 -0.04 18.20
C GLN A 246 -15.69 0.80 17.20
N ARG A 247 -15.17 1.93 16.69
CA ARG A 247 -15.90 2.78 15.72
C ARG A 247 -15.74 2.37 14.25
N GLY A 248 -14.73 1.56 13.91
CA GLY A 248 -14.53 1.03 12.56
C GLY A 248 -15.47 -0.13 12.17
N LYS A 249 -16.11 -0.77 13.15
CA LYS A 249 -16.94 -1.97 12.93
C LYS A 249 -18.30 -1.65 12.29
N LEU A 250 -18.85 -0.45 12.55
CA LEU A 250 -20.15 -0.03 12.02
C LEU A 250 -20.08 0.38 10.53
N LEU A 251 -18.95 0.94 10.08
CA LEU A 251 -18.75 1.32 8.68
C LEU A 251 -18.41 0.10 7.78
N PHE A 252 -17.98 -1.01 8.37
CA PHE A 252 -17.61 -2.23 7.65
C PHE A 252 -18.82 -3.15 7.34
N GLN A 253 -19.92 -3.06 8.09
CA GLN A 253 -21.13 -3.85 7.82
C GLN A 253 -21.96 -3.33 6.64
N LEU A 254 -21.87 -2.04 6.29
CA LEU A 254 -22.63 -1.45 5.18
C LEU A 254 -22.02 -1.68 3.78
N LEU A 255 -20.79 -2.21 3.69
CA LEU A 255 -20.06 -2.36 2.42
C LEU A 255 -19.90 -3.81 1.92
N LYS A 256 -20.50 -4.80 2.60
CA LYS A 256 -20.45 -6.21 2.19
C LYS A 256 -21.84 -6.86 2.17
N SER A 257 -22.63 -6.57 1.14
CA SER A 257 -23.65 -7.48 0.59
C SER A 257 -24.18 -6.94 -0.75
N PRO A 258 -23.57 -7.26 -1.90
CA PRO A 258 -24.23 -7.02 -3.18
C PRO A 258 -25.41 -7.98 -3.29
N SER A 259 -26.60 -7.45 -3.57
CA SER A 259 -27.83 -8.22 -3.76
C SER A 259 -27.63 -9.32 -4.81
N LEU A 260 -28.39 -10.42 -4.69
CA LEU A 260 -28.38 -11.56 -5.64
C LEU A 260 -28.51 -11.11 -7.11
N PHE A 261 -29.18 -9.98 -7.34
CA PHE A 261 -29.32 -9.34 -8.65
C PHE A 261 -27.98 -8.80 -9.21
N GLN A 262 -27.14 -8.17 -8.37
CA GLN A 262 -25.82 -7.67 -8.78
C GLN A 262 -24.83 -8.82 -9.05
N GLN A 263 -24.93 -9.92 -8.28
CA GLN A 263 -24.09 -11.11 -8.50
C GLN A 263 -24.43 -11.80 -9.84
N ARG A 264 -25.72 -11.87 -10.20
CA ARG A 264 -26.17 -12.41 -11.49
C ARG A 264 -25.70 -11.58 -12.69
N ARG A 265 -25.74 -10.24 -12.59
CA ARG A 265 -25.21 -9.34 -13.63
C ARG A 265 -23.69 -9.45 -13.79
N PHE A 266 -22.95 -9.58 -12.69
CA PHE A 266 -21.50 -9.77 -12.74
C PHE A 266 -21.12 -11.09 -13.42
N LYS A 267 -21.85 -12.18 -13.14
CA LYS A 267 -21.61 -13.49 -13.75
C LYS A 267 -21.96 -13.50 -15.26
N ALA A 268 -23.06 -12.86 -15.64
CA ALA A 268 -23.46 -12.70 -17.05
C ALA A 268 -22.46 -11.83 -17.84
N PHE A 269 -21.95 -10.76 -17.23
CA PHE A 269 -20.94 -9.87 -17.82
C PHE A 269 -19.58 -10.57 -17.99
N HIS A 270 -19.14 -11.33 -16.98
CA HIS A 270 -17.92 -12.13 -17.06
C HIS A 270 -17.98 -13.18 -18.18
N ASN A 271 -19.12 -13.87 -18.32
CA ASN A 271 -19.31 -14.86 -19.39
C ASN A 271 -19.28 -14.23 -20.80
N ARG A 272 -19.81 -13.01 -20.96
CA ARG A 272 -19.70 -12.25 -22.23
C ARG A 272 -18.25 -11.89 -22.57
N ILE A 273 -17.45 -11.45 -21.58
CA ILE A 273 -16.03 -11.13 -21.80
C ILE A 273 -15.24 -12.39 -22.21
N VAL A 274 -15.52 -13.53 -21.59
CA VAL A 274 -14.86 -14.80 -21.95
C VAL A 274 -15.25 -15.26 -23.35
N ALA A 275 -16.51 -15.08 -23.76
CA ALA A 275 -17.00 -15.41 -25.11
C ALA A 275 -16.33 -14.54 -26.18
N VAL A 276 -16.22 -13.23 -25.96
CA VAL A 276 -15.55 -12.30 -26.89
C VAL A 276 -14.07 -12.65 -27.06
N ARG A 277 -13.36 -12.97 -25.96
CA ARG A 277 -11.95 -13.39 -26.02
C ARG A 277 -11.74 -14.72 -26.75
N ARG A 278 -12.69 -15.66 -26.64
CA ARG A 278 -12.67 -16.93 -27.39
C ARG A 278 -12.92 -16.70 -28.89
N SER A 279 -13.83 -15.79 -29.24
CA SER A 279 -14.09 -15.39 -30.63
C SER A 279 -12.87 -14.74 -31.27
N GLN A 280 -12.24 -13.77 -30.59
CA GLN A 280 -11.03 -13.09 -31.08
C GLN A 280 -9.84 -14.05 -31.25
N ARG A 281 -9.66 -15.04 -30.36
CA ARG A 281 -8.65 -16.08 -30.54
C ARG A 281 -8.93 -17.01 -31.73
N ARG A 282 -10.19 -17.33 -32.01
CA ARG A 282 -10.56 -18.14 -33.19
C ARG A 282 -10.33 -17.39 -34.50
N MET A 283 -10.55 -16.08 -34.52
CA MET A 283 -10.27 -15.24 -35.68
C MET A 283 -8.76 -15.09 -35.93
N ALA A 284 -7.97 -14.91 -34.87
CA ALA A 284 -6.51 -14.83 -34.96
C ALA A 284 -5.86 -16.14 -35.45
N ASN A 285 -6.43 -17.31 -35.11
CA ASN A 285 -5.91 -18.60 -35.56
C ASN A 285 -6.34 -18.98 -36.99
N ARG A 286 -7.35 -18.30 -37.57
CA ARG A 286 -7.79 -18.50 -38.97
C ARG A 286 -7.05 -17.61 -39.97
N SER A 287 -6.27 -16.65 -39.49
CA SER A 287 -5.48 -15.72 -40.31
C SER A 287 -4.02 -16.18 -40.49
N HIS A 288 -3.66 -17.34 -39.96
CA HIS A 288 -2.33 -17.97 -40.06
C HIS A 288 -2.41 -19.43 -40.56
N ALA A 289 -3.47 -19.78 -41.29
CA ALA A 289 -3.64 -21.04 -41.99
C ALA A 289 -3.97 -20.77 -43.46
#